data_AF-A0A846DVV0-F1
#
_entry.id   AF-A0A846DVV0-F1
#
_cell.length_a   1.000
_cell.length_b   1.000
_cell.length_c   1.000
_cell.angle_alpha   90.00
_cell.angle_beta   90.00
_cell.angle_gamma   90.00
#
_symmetry.space_group_name_H-M   'P 1'
#
loop_
_entity.id
_entity.type
_entity.pdbx_description
1 polymer ?
#
loop_
_entity_poly.entity_id
_entity_poly.type
_entity_poly.pdbx_seq_one_letter_code
_entity_poly.pdbx_strand_id
1 'polypeptide(L)'
;MVPKFRDTTSWQQAEVLMQPALLRVVDNIRKQLDVSGWKGTYEEVETPIPGHQLCLQRNGQQFVYNIWDLCFQVCFRDYQPAPGEEGSQEVEVDTRLLNEEGEVDWQQLEDKTKSIIEALFATLPEGEFEND
;
A
#
# COMPACT_ATOMS: atom_id res chain seq x y z
N MET A 1 1.70 -0.02 -11.33
CA MET A 1 0.55 0.65 -11.96
C MET A 1 0.78 2.16 -11.96
N VAL A 2 0.37 2.89 -12.99
CA VAL A 2 0.31 4.38 -12.95
C VAL A 2 -1.16 4.77 -13.05
N PRO A 3 -1.74 5.42 -12.02
CA PRO A 3 -3.15 5.79 -12.04
C PRO A 3 -3.42 6.93 -13.05
N LYS A 4 -4.64 6.99 -13.60
CA LYS A 4 -5.08 8.14 -14.40
C LYS A 4 -5.71 9.18 -13.49
N PHE A 5 -5.15 10.39 -13.51
CA PHE A 5 -5.69 11.53 -12.78
C PHE A 5 -6.71 12.30 -13.63
N ARG A 6 -7.78 12.75 -12.99
CA ARG A 6 -8.85 13.52 -13.62
C ARG A 6 -8.41 14.92 -14.07
N ASP A 7 -7.49 15.53 -13.33
CA ASP A 7 -7.03 16.90 -13.54
C ASP A 7 -5.60 17.12 -12.98
N THR A 8 -4.99 18.24 -13.36
CA THR A 8 -3.62 18.61 -12.94
C THR A 8 -3.49 18.81 -11.44
N THR A 9 -4.53 19.30 -10.76
CA THR A 9 -4.52 19.48 -9.30
C THR A 9 -4.41 18.15 -8.58
N SER A 10 -5.17 17.14 -9.04
CA SER A 10 -5.09 15.78 -8.53
C SER A 10 -3.69 15.18 -8.73
N TRP A 11 -3.05 15.44 -9.86
CA TRP A 11 -1.67 14.98 -10.10
C TRP A 11 -0.66 15.62 -9.14
N GLN A 12 -0.74 16.94 -8.92
CA GLN A 12 0.14 17.68 -7.99
C GLN A 12 -0.04 17.20 -6.54
N GLN A 13 -1.28 17.01 -6.12
CA GLN A 13 -1.59 16.51 -4.78
C GLN A 13 -1.05 15.08 -4.57
N ALA A 14 -1.17 14.23 -5.58
CA ALA A 14 -0.59 12.89 -5.51
C ALA A 14 0.94 12.93 -5.42
N GLU A 15 1.61 13.79 -6.19
CA GLU A 15 3.07 13.93 -6.13
C GLU A 15 3.59 14.24 -4.72
N VAL A 16 2.90 15.14 -4.02
CA VAL A 16 3.21 15.50 -2.62
C VAL A 16 2.99 14.33 -1.65
N LEU A 17 2.00 13.48 -1.90
CA LEU A 17 1.64 12.35 -1.04
C LEU A 17 2.46 11.08 -1.31
N MET A 18 2.93 10.84 -2.53
CA MET A 18 3.52 9.55 -2.91
C MET A 18 4.78 9.17 -2.11
N GLN A 19 5.72 10.11 -1.96
CA GLN A 19 6.93 9.90 -1.16
C GLN A 19 6.64 9.59 0.31
N PRO A 20 5.86 10.42 1.03
CA PRO A 20 5.56 10.14 2.43
C PRO A 20 4.67 8.91 2.61
N ALA A 21 3.76 8.62 1.68
CA ALA A 21 2.97 7.38 1.72
C ALA A 21 3.86 6.13 1.64
N LEU A 22 4.83 6.11 0.73
CA LEU A 22 5.78 5.00 0.62
C LEU A 22 6.53 4.77 1.94
N LEU A 23 7.03 5.85 2.55
CA LEU A 23 7.75 5.77 3.83
C LEU A 23 6.85 5.17 4.93
N ARG A 24 5.61 5.66 5.06
CA ARG A 24 4.67 5.17 6.08
C ARG A 24 4.22 3.74 5.84
N VAL A 25 4.01 3.35 4.57
CA VAL A 25 3.63 1.98 4.20
C VAL A 25 4.74 1.01 4.60
N VAL A 26 5.98 1.27 4.20
CA VAL A 26 7.13 0.41 4.54
C VAL A 26 7.33 0.33 6.05
N ASP A 27 7.24 1.46 6.76
CA ASP A 27 7.36 1.51 8.21
C ASP A 27 6.28 0.68 8.93
N ASN A 28 5.01 0.83 8.54
CA ASN A 28 3.91 0.07 9.13
C ASN A 28 3.98 -1.43 8.80
N ILE A 29 4.44 -1.80 7.60
CA ILE A 29 4.70 -3.20 7.27
C ILE A 29 5.76 -3.78 8.21
N ARG A 30 6.88 -3.07 8.42
CA ARG A 30 7.95 -3.53 9.33
C ARG A 30 7.43 -3.73 10.75
N LYS A 31 6.66 -2.76 11.28
CA LYS A 31 6.02 -2.87 12.60
C LYS A 31 5.10 -4.09 12.70
N GLN A 32 4.30 -4.39 11.68
CA GLN A 32 3.46 -5.58 11.65
C GLN A 32 4.27 -6.88 11.56
N LEU A 33 5.37 -6.88 10.79
CA LEU A 33 6.29 -8.02 10.74
C LEU A 33 6.94 -8.31 12.10
N ASP A 34 7.26 -7.28 12.88
CA ASP A 34 7.85 -7.44 14.23
C ASP A 34 6.88 -8.09 15.24
N VAL A 35 5.57 -7.90 15.06
CA VAL A 35 4.54 -8.45 15.97
C VAL A 35 3.78 -9.65 15.41
N SER A 36 4.00 -9.99 14.13
CA SER A 36 3.35 -11.10 13.47
C SER A 36 4.30 -12.31 13.34
N GLY A 37 3.72 -13.49 13.11
CA GLY A 37 4.51 -14.69 12.76
C GLY A 37 4.97 -14.72 11.30
N TRP A 38 4.74 -13.64 10.54
CA TRP A 38 5.06 -13.56 9.11
C TRP A 38 6.47 -13.01 8.90
N LYS A 39 7.20 -13.59 7.95
CA LYS A 39 8.47 -13.05 7.45
C LYS A 39 8.23 -12.28 6.18
N GLY A 40 8.70 -11.03 6.10
CA GLY A 40 8.56 -10.19 4.92
C GLY A 40 9.90 -9.98 4.21
N THR A 41 9.93 -10.20 2.90
CA THR A 41 11.06 -9.89 2.02
C THR A 41 10.62 -8.87 0.98
N TYR A 42 11.44 -7.85 0.75
CA TYR A 42 11.21 -6.84 -0.29
C TYR A 42 11.98 -7.26 -1.55
N GLU A 43 11.27 -7.36 -2.68
CA GLU A 43 11.85 -7.78 -3.95
C GLU A 43 11.55 -6.75 -5.04
N GLU A 44 12.58 -6.42 -5.81
CA GLU A 44 12.44 -5.68 -7.06
C GLU A 44 12.19 -6.70 -8.17
N VAL A 45 11.08 -6.54 -8.88
CA VAL A 45 10.69 -7.43 -9.96
C VAL A 45 10.83 -6.67 -11.27
N GLU A 46 11.63 -7.17 -12.20
CA GLU A 46 11.88 -6.51 -13.49
C GLU A 46 10.93 -7.00 -14.60
N THR A 47 10.29 -8.16 -14.43
CA THR A 47 9.42 -8.77 -15.45
C THR A 47 8.11 -9.29 -14.85
N PRO A 48 6.97 -9.17 -15.55
CA PRO A 48 6.78 -8.53 -16.87
C PRO A 48 6.83 -7.00 -16.83
N ILE A 49 6.68 -6.38 -15.66
CA ILE A 49 6.70 -4.92 -15.47
C ILE A 49 7.55 -4.60 -14.22
N PRO A 50 8.47 -3.62 -14.28
CA PRO A 50 9.26 -3.20 -13.12
C PRO A 50 8.37 -2.79 -11.94
N GLY A 51 8.60 -3.37 -10.77
CA GLY A 51 7.79 -3.13 -9.58
C GLY A 51 8.49 -3.51 -8.30
N HIS A 52 7.94 -3.04 -7.17
CA HIS A 52 8.42 -3.39 -5.83
C HIS A 52 7.37 -4.26 -5.16
N GLN A 53 7.79 -5.43 -4.70
CA GLN A 53 6.90 -6.42 -4.12
C GLN A 53 7.31 -6.73 -2.68
N LEU A 54 6.29 -6.98 -1.85
CA LEU A 54 6.42 -7.53 -0.50
C LEU A 54 5.99 -8.99 -0.55
N CYS A 55 6.92 -9.89 -0.27
CA CYS A 55 6.67 -11.31 -0.12
C CYS A 55 6.55 -11.66 1.36
N LEU A 56 5.34 -12.02 1.79
CA LEU A 56 5.03 -12.50 3.13
C LEU A 56 5.05 -14.02 3.15
N GLN A 57 5.86 -14.61 4.03
CA GLN A 57 6.01 -16.06 4.17
C GLN A 57 5.78 -16.50 5.62
N ARG A 58 4.99 -17.56 5.80
CA ARG A 58 4.76 -18.22 7.09
C ARG A 58 4.34 -19.67 6.87
N ASN A 59 4.97 -20.62 7.57
CA ASN A 59 4.59 -22.05 7.56
C ASN A 59 4.38 -22.65 6.15
N GLY A 60 5.20 -22.28 5.17
CA GLY A 60 5.08 -22.75 3.79
C GLY A 60 4.02 -22.03 2.93
N GLN A 61 3.24 -21.13 3.52
CA GLN A 61 2.37 -20.21 2.79
C GLN A 61 3.16 -18.97 2.36
N GLN A 62 2.86 -18.48 1.16
CA GLN A 62 3.44 -17.27 0.61
C GLN A 62 2.36 -16.39 -0.02
N PHE A 63 2.39 -15.11 0.32
CA PHE A 63 1.54 -14.08 -0.26
C PHE A 63 2.43 -12.95 -0.78
N VAL A 64 2.11 -12.44 -1.97
CA VAL A 64 2.90 -11.39 -2.64
C VAL A 64 2.02 -10.18 -2.88
N TYR A 65 2.48 -9.02 -2.45
CA TYR A 65 1.76 -7.75 -2.55
C TYR A 65 2.61 -6.72 -3.28
N ASN A 66 2.01 -5.90 -4.13
CA ASN A 66 2.70 -4.77 -4.74
C ASN A 66 2.70 -3.57 -3.79
N ILE A 67 3.87 -3.03 -3.50
CA ILE A 67 4.03 -1.92 -2.55
C ILE A 67 3.41 -0.63 -3.10
N TRP A 68 3.49 -0.40 -4.41
CA TRP A 68 2.87 0.76 -5.04
C TRP A 68 1.35 0.71 -4.93
N ASP A 69 0.75 -0.47 -5.05
CA ASP A 69 -0.69 -0.62 -4.90
C ASP A 69 -1.15 -0.28 -3.48
N LEU A 70 -0.34 -0.60 -2.46
CA LEU A 70 -0.59 -0.16 -1.09
C LEU A 70 -0.47 1.36 -0.94
N CYS A 71 0.54 1.97 -1.56
CA CYS A 71 0.69 3.43 -1.57
C CYS A 71 -0.51 4.11 -2.24
N PHE A 72 -1.03 3.54 -3.34
CA PHE A 72 -2.20 4.07 -4.04
C PHE A 72 -3.49 3.89 -3.24
N GLN A 73 -3.67 2.77 -2.52
CA GLN A 73 -4.77 2.59 -1.58
C GLN A 73 -4.74 3.64 -0.46
N VAL A 74 -3.54 4.06 -0.03
CA VAL A 74 -3.38 5.17 0.91
C VAL A 74 -3.74 6.49 0.24
N CYS A 75 -3.15 6.83 -0.91
CA CYS A 75 -3.28 8.17 -1.50
C CYS A 75 -4.67 8.45 -2.12
N PHE A 76 -5.43 7.43 -2.51
CA PHE A 76 -6.69 7.59 -3.25
C PHE A 76 -7.91 7.08 -2.46
N ARG A 77 -9.11 7.53 -2.81
CA ARG A 77 -10.35 7.21 -2.06
C ARG A 77 -10.93 5.83 -2.38
N ASP A 78 -10.88 5.42 -3.64
CA ASP A 78 -11.55 4.20 -4.13
C ASP A 78 -10.62 3.37 -5.04
N TYR A 79 -9.32 3.41 -4.76
CA TYR A 79 -8.36 2.68 -5.56
C TYR A 79 -8.44 1.17 -5.29
N GLN A 80 -8.81 0.41 -6.31
CA GLN A 80 -8.76 -1.06 -6.29
C GLN A 80 -7.60 -1.57 -7.16
N PRO A 81 -6.72 -2.42 -6.61
CA PRO A 81 -5.68 -3.06 -7.42
C PRO A 81 -6.32 -4.13 -8.32
N ALA A 82 -6.37 -3.87 -9.63
CA ALA A 82 -6.84 -4.82 -10.62
C ALA A 82 -5.65 -5.43 -11.39
N PRO A 83 -5.47 -6.76 -11.38
CA PRO A 83 -4.40 -7.39 -12.14
C PRO A 83 -4.66 -7.25 -13.65
N GLY A 84 -3.71 -6.67 -14.38
CA GLY A 84 -3.69 -6.68 -15.85
C GLY A 84 -4.37 -5.49 -16.55
N GLU A 85 -4.92 -4.51 -15.83
CA GLU A 85 -5.51 -3.30 -16.42
C GLU A 85 -4.70 -2.05 -16.06
N GLU A 86 -3.63 -1.81 -16.82
CA GLU A 86 -2.80 -0.61 -16.62
C GLU A 86 -3.50 0.66 -17.10
N GLY A 87 -3.64 1.64 -16.21
CA GLY A 87 -4.12 2.98 -16.56
C GLY A 87 -5.60 3.03 -16.95
N SER A 88 -6.43 2.05 -16.61
CA SER A 88 -7.88 2.13 -16.87
C SER A 88 -8.64 2.89 -15.78
N GLN A 89 -8.15 2.86 -14.53
CA GLN A 89 -8.86 3.43 -13.40
C GLN A 89 -8.57 4.93 -13.25
N GLU A 90 -9.62 5.73 -13.38
CA GLU A 90 -9.62 7.13 -12.93
C GLU A 90 -9.61 7.14 -11.40
N VAL A 91 -8.61 7.80 -10.81
CA VAL A 91 -8.47 7.90 -9.36
C VAL A 91 -8.69 9.33 -8.89
N GLU A 92 -9.25 9.45 -7.68
CA GLU A 92 -9.38 10.71 -6.97
C GLU A 92 -8.45 10.71 -5.74
N VAL A 93 -7.65 11.78 -5.60
CA VAL A 93 -6.79 11.96 -4.43
C VAL A 93 -7.64 12.13 -3.18
N ASP A 94 -7.26 11.42 -2.14
CA ASP A 94 -7.89 11.60 -0.85
C ASP A 94 -7.39 12.90 -0.20
N THR A 95 -8.04 14.01 -0.53
CA THR A 95 -7.68 15.34 -0.02
C THR A 95 -7.75 15.47 1.50
N ARG A 96 -8.31 14.49 2.21
CA ARG A 96 -8.28 14.41 3.69
C ARG A 96 -6.88 14.15 4.25
N LEU A 97 -5.94 13.74 3.39
CA LEU A 97 -4.53 13.56 3.69
C LEU A 97 -3.72 14.84 3.52
N LEU A 98 -4.38 15.93 3.13
CA LEU A 98 -3.78 17.24 2.97
C LEU A 98 -4.46 18.22 3.94
N ASN A 99 -3.67 19.13 4.49
CA ASN A 99 -4.17 20.22 5.33
C ASN A 99 -4.75 21.36 4.47
N GLU A 100 -5.24 22.42 5.11
CA GLU A 100 -5.81 23.59 4.43
C GLU A 100 -4.80 24.34 3.53
N GLU A 101 -3.51 24.14 3.75
CA GLU A 101 -2.41 24.72 2.96
C GLU A 101 -2.01 23.84 1.77
N GLY A 102 -2.60 22.64 1.64
CA GLY A 102 -2.26 21.66 0.61
C GLY A 102 -0.99 20.86 0.92
N GLU A 103 -0.48 20.94 2.15
CA GLU A 103 0.63 20.13 2.64
C GLU A 103 0.13 18.83 3.26
N VAL A 104 1.02 17.86 3.46
CA VAL A 104 0.67 16.54 3.99
C VAL A 104 0.19 16.62 5.44
N ASP A 105 -1.01 16.13 5.70
CA ASP A 105 -1.48 15.81 7.04
C ASP A 105 -0.86 14.48 7.49
N TRP A 106 0.26 14.60 8.21
CA TRP A 106 1.05 13.46 8.68
C TRP A 106 0.31 12.52 9.62
N GLN A 107 -0.69 13.02 10.35
CA GLN A 107 -1.48 12.22 11.28
C GLN A 107 -2.49 11.39 10.51
N GLN A 108 -3.27 12.02 9.63
CA GLN A 108 -4.24 11.35 8.77
C GLN A 108 -3.57 10.32 7.85
N LEU A 109 -2.39 10.65 7.32
CA LEU A 109 -1.59 9.72 6.53
C LEU A 109 -1.18 8.49 7.34
N GLU A 110 -0.72 8.67 8.58
CA GLU A 110 -0.38 7.54 9.46
C GLU A 110 -1.59 6.67 9.76
N ASP A 111 -2.69 7.30 10.20
CA ASP A 111 -3.88 6.58 10.65
C ASP A 111 -4.50 5.77 9.51
N LYS A 112 -4.57 6.37 8.30
CA LYS A 112 -5.03 5.66 7.10
C LYS A 112 -4.08 4.53 6.72
N THR A 113 -2.77 4.78 6.73
CA THR A 113 -1.77 3.76 6.37
C THR A 113 -1.83 2.58 7.33
N LYS A 114 -1.81 2.85 8.63
CA LYS A 114 -1.92 1.85 9.68
C LYS A 114 -3.16 0.99 9.49
N SER A 115 -4.32 1.62 9.27
CA SER A 115 -5.59 0.92 9.06
C SER A 115 -5.53 -0.02 7.85
N ILE A 116 -4.92 0.40 6.73
CA ILE A 116 -4.78 -0.41 5.52
C ILE A 116 -3.85 -1.61 5.77
N ILE A 117 -2.69 -1.37 6.40
CA ILE A 117 -1.73 -2.43 6.68
C ILE A 117 -2.27 -3.44 7.71
N GLU A 118 -2.95 -2.97 8.76
CA GLU A 118 -3.62 -3.84 9.73
C GLU A 118 -4.70 -4.70 9.05
N ALA A 119 -5.52 -4.09 8.19
CA ALA A 119 -6.53 -4.83 7.42
C ALA A 119 -5.88 -5.89 6.51
N LEU A 120 -4.78 -5.55 5.83
CA LEU A 120 -4.03 -6.49 4.99
C LEU A 120 -3.56 -7.70 5.80
N PHE A 121 -2.91 -7.49 6.94
CA PHE A 121 -2.44 -8.60 7.78
C PHE A 121 -3.60 -9.40 8.40
N ALA A 122 -4.73 -8.77 8.69
CA ALA A 122 -5.94 -9.45 9.16
C ALA A 122 -6.59 -10.36 8.10
N THR A 123 -6.33 -10.12 6.80
CA THR A 123 -6.78 -11.05 5.74
C THR A 123 -5.92 -12.30 5.60
N LEU A 124 -4.72 -12.31 6.20
CA LEU A 124 -3.84 -13.45 6.16
C LEU A 124 -4.34 -14.54 7.11
N PRO A 125 -4.26 -15.82 6.72
CA PRO A 125 -4.65 -16.90 7.61
C PRO A 125 -3.75 -16.90 8.85
N GLU A 126 -4.37 -16.86 10.03
CA GLU A 126 -3.70 -17.22 11.27
C GLU A 126 -3.48 -18.72 11.22
N GLY A 127 -2.31 -19.14 10.71
CA GLY A 127 -2.02 -20.55 10.46
C GLY A 127 -2.49 -21.43 11.61
N GLU A 128 -3.37 -22.38 11.30
CA GLU A 128 -3.83 -23.37 12.26
C GLU A 128 -2.60 -24.11 12.79
N PHE A 129 -2.36 -24.02 14.09
CA PHE A 129 -1.57 -25.03 14.76
C PHE A 129 -2.40 -26.31 14.70
N GLU A 130 -2.21 -27.14 13.68
CA GLU A 130 -2.57 -28.56 13.77
C GLU A 130 -1.84 -29.09 15.00
N ASN A 131 -2.58 -29.26 16.09
CA ASN A 131 -2.14 -30.06 17.21
C ASN A 131 -2.19 -31.51 16.72
N ASP A 132 -1.00 -32.13 16.71
CA ASP A 132 -0.67 -33.55 16.58
C ASP A 132 -1.81 -34.55 16.86
#